data_AF-A0A2E0HBV5-F1
#
_entry.id   AF-A0A2E0HBV5-F1
#
_cell.length_a   1.000
_cell.length_b   1.000
_cell.length_c   1.000
_cell.angle_alpha   90.00
_cell.angle_beta   90.00
_cell.angle_gamma   90.00
#
_symmetry.space_group_name_H-M   'P 1'
#
loop_
_entity.id
_entity.type
_entity.pdbx_description
1 polymer ?
#
loop_
_entity_poly.entity_id
_entity_poly.type
_entity_poly.pdbx_seq_one_letter_code
_entity_poly.pdbx_strand_id
1 'polypeptide(L)'
;MAISADDISTLEHVLNEKFSKERLRFKMSVHFVRDRMNHERNTPPITITELQGIFNRLTTIHISKLLKLKHNESFNVRCLTTDINIPCVMSKSVSSGGAQSSEVIAITVMRKKDFKAKDAIEFKV
;
A
#
# COMPACT_ATOMS: atom_id res chain seq x y z
N MET A 1 -20.21 -4.15 -0.23
CA MET A 1 -19.98 -3.99 1.22
C MET A 1 -18.94 -2.92 1.43
N ALA A 2 -19.13 -2.04 2.40
CA ALA A 2 -18.10 -1.08 2.79
C ALA A 2 -16.99 -1.80 3.57
N ILE A 3 -15.76 -1.33 3.41
CA ILE A 3 -14.61 -1.87 4.14
C ILE A 3 -14.65 -1.31 5.57
N SER A 4 -14.48 -2.17 6.58
CA SER A 4 -14.37 -1.71 7.97
C SER A 4 -12.92 -1.39 8.34
N ALA A 5 -12.72 -0.60 9.40
CA ALA A 5 -11.37 -0.35 9.91
C ALA A 5 -10.69 -1.65 10.42
N ASP A 6 -11.48 -2.60 10.92
CA ASP A 6 -11.00 -3.90 11.39
C ASP A 6 -10.47 -4.77 10.24
N ASP A 7 -11.13 -4.73 9.08
CA ASP A 7 -10.66 -5.40 7.86
C ASP A 7 -9.28 -4.90 7.44
N ILE A 8 -9.05 -3.58 7.53
CA ILE A 8 -7.74 -2.98 7.20
C ILE A 8 -6.70 -3.35 8.26
N SER A 9 -7.04 -3.31 9.54
CA SER A 9 -6.14 -3.72 10.63
C SER A 9 -5.72 -5.19 10.45
N THR A 10 -6.66 -6.06 10.08
CA THR A 10 -6.38 -7.46 9.78
C THR A 10 -5.46 -7.60 8.57
N LEU A 11 -5.71 -6.85 7.49
CA LEU A 11 -4.85 -6.83 6.31
C LEU A 11 -3.42 -6.38 6.65
N GLU A 12 -3.26 -5.32 7.43
CA GLU A 12 -1.96 -4.85 7.91
C GLU A 12 -1.25 -5.93 8.72
N HIS A 13 -1.94 -6.55 9.68
CA HIS A 13 -1.37 -7.60 10.52
C HIS A 13 -0.84 -8.76 9.67
N VAL A 14 -1.67 -9.26 8.74
CA VAL A 14 -1.29 -10.37 7.85
C VAL A 14 -0.07 -10.03 6.99
N LEU A 15 -0.02 -8.82 6.42
CA LEU A 15 1.14 -8.37 5.64
C LEU A 15 2.38 -8.25 6.52
N ASN A 16 2.25 -7.64 7.71
CA ASN A 16 3.37 -7.43 8.63
C ASN A 16 3.94 -8.74 9.18
N GLU A 17 3.09 -9.72 9.45
CA GLU A 17 3.52 -11.04 9.87
C GLU A 17 4.31 -11.74 8.75
N LYS A 18 3.78 -11.68 7.52
CA LYS A 18 4.42 -12.25 6.32
C LYS A 18 5.81 -11.66 6.05
N PHE A 19 5.99 -10.36 6.29
CA PHE A 19 7.24 -9.63 6.00
C PHE A 19 8.09 -9.30 7.24
N SER A 20 7.78 -9.93 8.37
CA SER A 20 8.51 -9.75 9.63
C SER A 20 10.00 -10.10 9.49
N LYS A 21 10.33 -11.12 8.70
CA LYS A 21 11.71 -11.57 8.44
C LYS A 21 12.51 -10.55 7.62
N GLU A 22 11.87 -9.91 6.64
CA GLU A 22 12.45 -8.88 5.79
C GLU A 22 12.51 -7.50 6.46
N ARG A 23 12.02 -7.38 7.71
CA ARG A 23 11.90 -6.11 8.45
C ARG A 23 11.13 -5.05 7.66
N LEU A 24 10.15 -5.49 6.88
CA LEU A 24 9.28 -4.65 6.08
C LEU A 24 7.89 -4.66 6.71
N ARG A 25 7.35 -3.48 6.97
CA ARG A 25 5.99 -3.29 7.47
C ARG A 25 5.14 -2.51 6.48
N PHE A 26 3.86 -2.77 6.49
CA PHE A 26 2.82 -2.04 5.78
C PHE A 26 1.96 -1.30 6.80
N LYS A 27 1.71 -0.03 6.52
CA LYS A 27 0.90 0.84 7.36
C LYS A 27 0.00 1.69 6.49
N MET A 28 -1.26 1.75 6.83
CA MET A 28 -2.29 2.48 6.11
C MET A 28 -2.53 3.74 6.94
N SER A 29 -2.42 4.90 6.27
CA SER A 29 -2.58 6.17 6.96
C SER A 29 -4.04 6.37 7.40
N VAL A 30 -4.25 7.28 8.37
CA VAL A 30 -5.59 7.69 8.78
C VAL A 30 -6.41 8.18 7.57
N HIS A 31 -5.77 8.87 6.62
CA HIS A 31 -6.42 9.34 5.40
C HIS A 31 -6.91 8.18 4.52
N PHE A 32 -6.10 7.12 4.38
CA PHE A 32 -6.50 5.91 3.66
C PHE A 32 -7.75 5.29 4.28
N VAL A 33 -7.72 5.05 5.59
CA VAL A 33 -8.75 4.27 6.29
C VAL A 33 -10.02 5.08 6.50
N ARG A 34 -9.94 6.34 6.94
CA ARG A 34 -11.13 7.11 7.31
C ARG A 34 -11.75 7.82 6.12
N ASP A 35 -10.94 8.36 5.22
CA ASP A 35 -11.45 9.28 4.20
C ASP A 35 -11.57 8.65 2.82
N ARG A 36 -10.77 7.61 2.51
CA ARG A 36 -10.55 7.20 1.11
C ARG A 36 -11.02 5.80 0.75
N MET A 37 -10.96 4.82 1.65
CA MET A 37 -11.35 3.44 1.32
C MET A 37 -12.81 3.31 0.89
N ASN A 38 -13.72 4.05 1.53
CA ASN A 38 -15.18 4.02 1.25
C ASN A 38 -15.70 5.29 0.56
N HIS A 39 -14.81 6.12 0.00
CA HIS A 39 -15.23 7.38 -0.62
C HIS A 39 -16.08 7.14 -1.87
N GLU A 40 -17.14 7.91 -2.05
CA GLU A 40 -18.11 7.84 -3.17
C GLU A 40 -17.51 7.96 -4.57
N ARG A 41 -16.27 8.47 -4.69
CA ARG A 41 -15.53 8.57 -5.95
C ARG A 41 -15.07 7.21 -6.47
N ASN A 42 -15.08 6.19 -5.60
CA ASN A 42 -14.71 4.84 -5.93
C ASN A 42 -15.93 4.16 -6.55
N THR A 43 -16.03 4.19 -7.87
CA THR A 43 -17.14 3.58 -8.62
C THR A 43 -16.60 2.53 -9.60
N PRO A 44 -16.87 1.23 -9.35
CA PRO A 44 -17.59 0.66 -8.19
C PRO A 44 -16.81 0.80 -6.86
N PRO A 45 -17.46 0.60 -5.70
CA PRO A 45 -16.78 0.62 -4.40
C PRO A 45 -15.58 -0.33 -4.39
N ILE A 46 -14.54 0.04 -3.64
CA ILE A 46 -13.37 -0.83 -3.46
C ILE A 46 -13.72 -1.89 -2.43
N THR A 47 -13.33 -3.12 -2.72
CA THR A 47 -13.55 -4.26 -1.83
C THR A 47 -12.27 -4.65 -1.09
N ILE A 48 -12.41 -5.26 0.09
CA ILE A 48 -11.26 -5.77 0.84
C ILE A 48 -10.47 -6.82 0.06
N THR A 49 -11.16 -7.67 -0.72
CA THR A 49 -10.53 -8.70 -1.55
C THR A 49 -9.67 -8.10 -2.66
N GLU A 50 -10.10 -6.98 -3.27
CA GLU A 50 -9.27 -6.25 -4.23
C GLU A 50 -8.00 -5.70 -3.56
N LEU A 51 -8.11 -5.11 -2.37
CA LEU A 51 -6.95 -4.62 -1.62
C LEU A 51 -5.97 -5.75 -1.28
N GLN A 52 -6.48 -6.85 -0.73
CA GLN A 52 -5.68 -8.05 -0.44
C GLN A 52 -4.94 -8.56 -1.70
N GLY A 53 -5.65 -8.63 -2.84
CA GLY A 53 -5.08 -9.04 -4.11
C GLY A 53 -3.96 -8.09 -4.59
N ILE A 54 -4.18 -6.78 -4.49
CA ILE A 54 -3.21 -5.75 -4.87
C ILE A 54 -1.92 -5.88 -4.04
N PHE A 55 -2.02 -5.93 -2.71
CA PHE A 55 -0.84 -6.04 -1.85
C PHE A 55 -0.13 -7.38 -2.01
N ASN A 56 -0.86 -8.47 -2.18
CA ASN A 56 -0.25 -9.79 -2.40
C ASN A 56 0.52 -9.83 -3.73
N ARG A 57 -0.03 -9.26 -4.81
CA ARG A 57 0.66 -9.15 -6.10
C ARG A 57 1.85 -8.20 -6.05
N LEU A 58 1.68 -7.03 -5.42
CA LEU A 58 2.74 -6.06 -5.22
C LEU A 58 3.94 -6.70 -4.54
N THR A 59 3.69 -7.42 -3.45
CA THR A 59 4.75 -8.08 -2.71
C THR A 59 5.33 -9.27 -3.46
N THR A 60 4.52 -10.07 -4.15
CA THR A 60 5.05 -11.20 -4.93
C THR A 60 5.94 -10.75 -6.10
N ILE A 61 5.54 -9.69 -6.82
CA ILE A 61 6.20 -9.26 -8.05
C ILE A 61 7.32 -8.25 -7.78
N HIS A 62 7.11 -7.32 -6.84
CA HIS A 62 7.95 -6.13 -6.67
C HIS A 62 8.67 -6.05 -5.32
N ILE A 63 8.64 -7.08 -4.46
CA ILE A 63 9.33 -7.04 -3.15
C ILE A 63 10.80 -6.63 -3.26
N SER A 64 11.55 -7.21 -4.21
CA SER A 64 12.96 -6.89 -4.41
C SER A 64 13.20 -5.44 -4.80
N LYS A 65 12.23 -4.78 -5.45
CA LYS A 65 12.28 -3.35 -5.79
C LYS A 65 11.86 -2.50 -4.60
N LEU A 66 10.82 -2.88 -3.86
CA LEU A 66 10.38 -2.21 -2.65
C LEU A 66 11.52 -2.09 -1.64
N LEU A 67 12.25 -3.17 -1.39
CA LEU A 67 13.38 -3.17 -0.45
C LEU A 67 14.54 -2.25 -0.89
N LYS A 68 14.66 -1.95 -2.19
CA LYS A 68 15.69 -1.06 -2.74
C LYS A 68 15.31 0.42 -2.68
N LEU A 69 14.05 0.75 -2.41
CA LEU A 69 13.60 2.15 -2.31
C LEU A 69 14.33 2.90 -1.20
N LYS A 70 14.55 4.19 -1.39
CA LYS A 70 15.19 5.08 -0.41
C LYS A 70 14.18 5.56 0.64
N HIS A 71 14.69 6.11 1.74
CA HIS A 71 13.84 6.80 2.72
C HIS A 71 13.16 8.02 2.06
N ASN A 72 11.88 8.22 2.36
CA ASN A 72 11.00 9.24 1.77
C ASN A 72 10.79 9.12 0.25
N GLU A 73 11.04 7.96 -0.34
CA GLU A 73 10.77 7.73 -1.74
C GLU A 73 9.28 7.40 -1.95
N SER A 74 8.58 8.25 -2.69
CA SER A 74 7.17 8.08 -3.01
C SER A 74 6.98 7.24 -4.27
N PHE A 75 5.91 6.45 -4.30
CA PHE A 75 5.58 5.59 -5.42
C PHE A 75 4.08 5.31 -5.49
N ASN A 76 3.58 5.02 -6.69
CA ASN A 76 2.19 4.62 -6.89
C ASN A 76 2.09 3.10 -7.09
N VAL A 77 1.17 2.44 -6.40
CA VAL A 77 0.77 1.06 -6.72
C VAL A 77 -0.50 1.10 -7.56
N ARG A 78 -0.39 0.68 -8.81
CA ARG A 78 -1.49 0.71 -9.77
C ARG A 78 -1.94 -0.71 -10.12
N CYS A 79 -3.19 -1.02 -9.83
CA CYS A 79 -3.83 -2.23 -10.29
C CYS A 79 -4.38 -2.00 -11.70
N LEU A 80 -3.84 -2.72 -12.69
CA LEU A 80 -4.24 -2.56 -14.08
C LEU A 80 -5.62 -3.17 -14.39
N THR A 81 -6.08 -4.10 -13.56
CA THR A 81 -7.36 -4.79 -13.77
C THR A 81 -8.56 -4.04 -13.20
N THR A 82 -8.38 -3.37 -12.07
CA THR A 82 -9.48 -2.72 -11.32
C THR A 82 -9.40 -1.19 -11.33
N ASP A 83 -8.37 -0.62 -11.96
CA ASP A 83 -8.07 0.81 -11.99
C ASP A 83 -7.89 1.43 -10.58
N ILE A 84 -7.51 0.61 -9.60
CA ILE A 84 -7.23 1.07 -8.23
C ILE A 84 -5.79 1.57 -8.15
N ASN A 85 -5.62 2.75 -7.58
CA ASN A 85 -4.33 3.40 -7.36
C ASN A 85 -4.13 3.65 -5.87
N ILE A 86 -2.96 3.27 -5.37
CA ILE A 86 -2.56 3.42 -3.97
C ILE A 86 -1.20 4.14 -3.94
N PRO A 87 -1.21 5.47 -3.86
CA PRO A 87 -0.01 6.24 -3.56
C PRO A 87 0.55 5.88 -2.18
N CYS A 88 1.84 5.58 -2.16
CA CYS A 88 2.59 5.12 -1.01
C CYS A 88 3.89 5.90 -0.86
N VAL A 89 4.47 5.85 0.33
CA VAL A 89 5.83 6.33 0.60
C VAL A 89 6.61 5.27 1.36
N MET A 90 7.90 5.12 1.02
CA MET A 90 8.85 4.30 1.74
C MET A 90 9.46 5.10 2.90
N SER A 91 9.24 4.65 4.13
CA SER A 91 9.89 5.15 5.32
C SER A 91 10.89 4.13 5.84
N LYS A 92 12.18 4.42 5.71
CA LYS A 92 13.24 3.63 6.34
C LYS A 92 13.70 4.27 7.63
N SER A 93 13.73 3.51 8.73
CA SER A 93 14.26 4.01 10.00
C SER A 93 15.32 3.05 10.54
N VAL A 94 16.37 3.62 11.13
CA VAL A 94 17.42 2.85 11.80
C VAL A 94 17.08 2.84 13.28
N SER A 95 16.86 1.65 13.82
CA SER A 95 16.67 1.49 15.27
C SER A 95 17.98 1.75 16.02
N SER A 96 17.90 2.06 17.31
CA SER A 96 19.06 2.37 18.16
C SER A 96 20.14 1.27 18.19
N GLY A 97 19.81 0.03 17.78
CA GLY A 97 20.76 -1.07 17.62
C GLY A 97 21.36 -1.24 16.21
N GLY A 98 21.24 -0.23 15.33
CA GLY A 98 21.79 -0.26 13.97
C GLY A 98 20.98 -1.08 12.95
N ALA A 99 19.89 -1.74 13.38
CA ALA A 99 19.00 -2.48 12.50
C ALA A 99 18.11 -1.53 11.69
N GLN A 100 18.22 -1.61 10.36
CA GLN A 100 17.32 -0.91 9.44
C GLN A 100 15.96 -1.62 9.37
N SER A 101 14.90 -0.84 9.46
CA SER A 101 13.51 -1.26 9.24
C SER A 101 12.90 -0.43 8.12
N SER A 102 12.11 -1.08 7.27
CA SER A 102 11.42 -0.44 6.15
C SER A 102 9.92 -0.46 6.42
N GLU A 103 9.25 0.64 6.17
CA GLU A 103 7.80 0.78 6.35
C GLU A 103 7.21 1.41 5.08
N VAL A 104 6.28 0.71 4.46
CA VAL A 104 5.48 1.21 3.35
C VAL A 104 4.23 1.84 3.91
N ILE A 105 4.11 3.15 3.76
CA ILE A 105 2.96 3.90 4.23
C ILE A 105 2.01 4.15 3.06
N ALA A 106 0.85 3.51 3.04
CA ALA A 106 -0.21 3.75 2.08
C ALA A 106 -0.98 5.03 2.47
N ILE A 107 -0.81 6.08 1.67
CA ILE A 107 -1.32 7.43 2.00
C ILE A 107 -2.80 7.55 1.61
N THR A 108 -3.19 6.99 0.47
CA THR A 108 -4.54 7.12 -0.07
C THR A 108 -4.88 5.93 -0.95
N VAL A 109 -6.15 5.77 -1.29
CA VAL A 109 -6.63 4.75 -2.20
C VAL A 109 -7.75 5.30 -3.06
N MET A 110 -7.71 5.01 -4.37
CA MET A 110 -8.72 5.48 -5.30
C MET A 110 -8.93 4.58 -6.50
N ARG A 111 -10.18 4.40 -6.90
CA ARG A 111 -10.50 3.83 -8.21
C ARG A 111 -10.57 4.96 -9.25
N LYS A 112 -9.62 4.98 -10.18
CA LYS A 112 -9.57 5.97 -11.27
C LYS A 112 -8.76 5.44 -12.46
N LYS A 113 -9.44 5.23 -13.59
CA LYS A 113 -8.85 4.69 -14.83
C LYS A 113 -7.74 5.57 -15.41
N ASP A 114 -8.02 6.87 -15.55
CA ASP A 114 -7.06 7.84 -16.11
C ASP A 114 -6.23 8.51 -15.01
N PHE A 115 -5.81 7.73 -14.00
CA PHE A 115 -4.94 8.25 -12.96
C PHE A 115 -3.56 8.54 -13.55
N LYS A 116 -3.11 9.78 -13.38
CA LYS A 116 -1.75 10.21 -13.69
C LYS A 116 -0.98 10.26 -12.37
N ALA A 117 -0.14 9.27 -12.14
CA ALA A 117 0.78 9.28 -11.02
C ALA A 117 1.70 10.51 -11.14
N LYS A 118 1.86 11.24 -10.03
CA LYS A 118 2.85 12.32 -9.95
C LYS A 118 4.25 11.77 -9.61
N ASP A 119 4.28 10.58 -9.03
CA ASP A 119 5.48 9.90 -8.59
C ASP A 119 6.26 9.34 -9.79
N ALA A 120 7.59 9.39 -9.72
CA ALA A 120 8.46 8.85 -10.75
C ALA A 120 8.41 7.31 -10.81
N ILE A 121 8.04 6.67 -9.69
CA ILE A 121 8.02 5.21 -9.56
C ILE A 121 6.57 4.74 -9.51
N GLU A 122 6.24 3.80 -10.40
CA GLU A 122 4.93 3.14 -10.44
C GLU A 122 5.10 1.62 -10.46
N PHE A 123 4.48 0.94 -9.50
CA PHE A 123 4.38 -0.51 -9.46
C PHE A 123 3.04 -0.96 -10.03
N LYS A 124 3.09 -1.60 -11.18
CA LYS A 124 1.92 -2.14 -11.88
C LYS A 124 1.67 -3.58 -11.43
N VAL A 125 0.43 -3.89 -11.05
CA VAL A 125 -0.03 -5.20 -10.52
C VAL A 125 -1.36 -5.65 -11.11
#